data_AF-A0A520IFV3-F1
#
_entry.id   AF-A0A520IFV3-F1
#
_cell.length_a   1.000
_cell.length_b   1.000
_cell.length_c   1.000
_cell.angle_alpha   90.00
_cell.angle_beta   90.00
_cell.angle_gamma   90.00
#
_symmetry.space_group_name_H-M   'P 1'
#
loop_
_entity.id
_entity.type
_entity.pdbx_description
1 polymer ?
#
loop_
_entity_poly.entity_id
_entity_poly.type
_entity_poly.pdbx_seq_one_letter_code
_entity_poly.pdbx_strand_id
1 'polypeptide(L)'
;MLCISVQAPGSEVYAIGSPLVDRAVMQLENGKQFIVETVNQSKKNVYVQKVLLNGKPVDSLTLQYNDIASGGTLIFYLGAKPKK
;
A
#
# COMPACT_ATOMS: atom_id res chain seq x y z
N MET A 1 -4.27 -11.45 -4.60
CA MET A 1 -3.77 -11.74 -3.24
C MET A 1 -2.89 -10.57 -2.82
N LEU A 2 -3.31 -9.80 -1.83
CA LEU A 2 -2.52 -8.67 -1.32
C LEU A 2 -1.60 -9.21 -0.21
N CYS A 3 -0.29 -9.23 -0.42
CA CYS A 3 0.67 -9.62 0.62
C CYS A 3 0.99 -8.40 1.48
N ILE A 4 0.18 -8.16 2.50
CA ILE A 4 0.53 -7.33 3.65
C ILE A 4 1.03 -8.28 4.71
N SER A 5 2.34 -8.27 4.95
CA SER A 5 2.94 -9.06 6.02
C SER A 5 3.19 -8.14 7.20
N VAL A 6 2.74 -8.56 8.38
CA VAL A 6 3.19 -7.95 9.63
C VAL A 6 4.68 -8.24 9.79
N GLN A 7 5.48 -7.18 9.92
CA GLN A 7 6.94 -7.31 10.05
C GLN A 7 7.29 -8.10 11.33
N ALA A 8 6.51 -7.92 12.39
CA ALA A 8 6.55 -8.74 13.60
C ALA A 8 5.18 -8.74 14.30
N PRO A 9 4.79 -9.84 14.99
CA PRO A 9 3.62 -9.82 15.86
C PRO A 9 3.85 -8.81 17.00
N GLY A 10 3.01 -7.77 17.06
CA GLY A 10 3.14 -6.65 18.00
C GLY A 10 3.93 -5.44 17.48
N SER A 11 4.45 -5.48 16.25
CA SER A 11 5.02 -4.30 15.60
C SER A 11 3.95 -3.47 14.91
N GLU A 12 4.03 -2.16 15.13
CA GLU A 12 3.19 -1.14 14.50
C GLU A 12 3.63 -0.87 13.05
N VAL A 13 4.19 -1.84 12.33
CA VAL A 13 4.72 -1.64 10.97
C VAL A 13 4.23 -2.73 10.04
N TYR A 14 3.58 -2.30 8.97
CA TYR A 14 3.08 -3.15 7.90
C TYR A 14 3.98 -3.00 6.68
N ALA A 15 4.51 -4.12 6.19
CA ALA A 15 5.24 -4.13 4.94
C ALA A 15 4.24 -4.30 3.79
N ILE A 16 4.32 -3.39 2.82
CA ILE A 16 3.54 -3.45 1.60
C ILE A 16 4.37 -4.19 0.54
N GLY A 17 3.91 -5.38 0.16
CA GLY A 17 4.46 -6.10 -0.99
C GLY A 17 3.95 -5.55 -2.33
N SER A 18 4.31 -6.22 -3.42
CA SER A 18 3.76 -5.92 -4.74
C SER A 18 2.26 -6.24 -4.77
N PRO A 19 1.37 -5.24 -4.96
CA PRO A 19 -0.05 -5.48 -5.04
C PRO A 19 -0.37 -6.20 -6.35
N LEU A 20 -0.90 -7.43 -6.24
CA LEU A 20 -1.45 -8.19 -7.37
C LEU A 20 -2.93 -7.84 -7.66
N VAL A 21 -3.46 -6.81 -6.99
CA VAL A 21 -4.87 -6.41 -7.04
C VAL A 21 -4.97 -4.94 -7.37
N ASP A 22 -5.95 -4.57 -8.19
CA ASP A 22 -6.13 -3.18 -8.63
C ASP A 22 -6.53 -2.26 -7.48
N ARG A 23 -7.34 -2.80 -6.56
CA ARG A 23 -7.83 -2.12 -5.36
C ARG A 23 -7.93 -3.12 -4.22
N ALA A 24 -7.55 -2.68 -3.02
CA ALA A 24 -7.81 -3.38 -1.78
C ALA A 24 -8.38 -2.41 -0.75
N VAL A 25 -9.36 -2.88 0.02
CA VAL A 25 -9.96 -2.10 1.10
C VAL A 25 -9.77 -2.87 2.38
N MET A 26 -9.06 -2.27 3.32
CA MET A 26 -8.86 -2.82 4.66
C MET A 26 -9.84 -2.15 5.60
N GLN A 27 -10.70 -2.96 6.21
CA GLN A 27 -11.59 -2.53 7.28
C GLN A 27 -10.82 -2.59 8.59
N LEU A 28 -10.82 -1.51 9.35
CA LEU A 28 -10.12 -1.41 10.62
C LEU A 28 -11.10 -1.62 11.77
N GLU A 29 -10.61 -2.16 12.88
CA GLU A 29 -11.44 -2.46 14.06
C GLU A 29 -12.08 -1.21 14.68
N ASN A 30 -11.48 -0.04 14.45
CA ASN A 30 -12.01 1.26 14.86
C ASN A 30 -13.11 1.81 13.93
N GLY A 31 -13.60 1.01 12.97
CA GLY A 31 -14.66 1.39 12.02
C GLY A 31 -14.18 2.25 10.86
N LYS A 32 -12.88 2.54 10.78
CA LYS A 32 -12.29 3.27 9.67
C LYS A 32 -11.92 2.35 8.52
N GLN A 33 -11.72 2.93 7.34
CA GLN A 33 -11.33 2.22 6.14
C GLN A 33 -9.98 2.72 5.66
N PHE A 34 -9.10 1.79 5.32
CA PHE A 34 -7.85 2.08 4.65
C PHE A 34 -7.93 1.53 3.23
N ILE A 35 -7.97 2.42 2.26
CA ILE A 35 -8.13 2.08 0.85
C ILE A 35 -6.75 2.07 0.21
N VAL A 36 -6.43 0.99 -0.46
CA VAL A 36 -5.22 0.82 -1.25
C VAL A 36 -5.63 0.71 -2.71
N GLU A 37 -5.13 1.61 -3.55
CA GLU A 37 -5.40 1.65 -4.98
C GLU A 37 -4.11 1.60 -5.77
N THR A 38 -4.17 0.98 -6.94
CA THR A 38 -3.06 0.98 -7.87
C THR A 38 -3.46 1.70 -9.15
N VAL A 39 -2.54 2.51 -9.66
CA VAL A 39 -2.69 3.31 -10.88
C VAL A 39 -1.69 2.76 -11.89
N ASN A 40 -2.16 2.54 -13.12
CA ASN A 40 -1.42 1.90 -14.21
C ASN A 40 -1.04 0.43 -13.95
N GLN A 41 -1.83 -0.30 -13.14
CA GLN A 41 -1.72 -1.75 -13.06
C GLN A 41 -2.00 -2.36 -14.44
N SER A 42 -1.07 -3.17 -14.91
CA SER A 42 -1.24 -3.94 -16.15
C SER A 42 -0.35 -5.16 -16.08
N LYS A 43 -0.60 -6.17 -16.94
CA LYS A 43 0.27 -7.36 -17.04
C LYS A 43 1.75 -7.02 -17.28
N LYS A 44 2.03 -5.85 -17.85
CA LYS A 44 3.38 -5.32 -18.07
C LYS A 44 3.89 -4.43 -16.92
N ASN A 45 3.00 -3.84 -16.15
CA ASN A 45 3.29 -2.83 -15.14
C ASN A 45 3.15 -3.42 -13.74
N VAL A 46 4.19 -4.15 -13.31
CA VAL A 46 4.23 -4.83 -12.00
C VAL A 46 5.12 -4.12 -10.99
N TYR A 47 5.84 -3.07 -11.39
CA TYR A 47 6.83 -2.41 -10.53
C TYR A 47 6.31 -1.10 -9.95
N VAL A 48 6.37 -0.97 -8.62
CA VAL A 48 6.01 0.26 -7.91
C VAL A 48 7.02 1.37 -8.23
N GLN A 49 6.55 2.46 -8.82
CA GLN A 49 7.32 3.67 -9.12
C GLN A 49 7.21 4.72 -8.01
N LYS A 50 5.99 4.88 -7.49
CA LYS A 50 5.64 5.94 -6.56
C LYS A 50 4.50 5.48 -5.68
N VAL A 51 4.51 5.90 -4.42
CA VAL A 51 3.42 5.68 -3.48
C VAL A 51 2.95 7.04 -2.97
N LEU A 52 1.63 7.24 -2.88
CA LEU A 52 1.02 8.42 -2.29
C LEU A 52 0.14 7.99 -1.12
N LEU A 53 0.45 8.42 0.09
CA LEU A 53 -0.40 8.22 1.27
C LEU A 53 -1.14 9.53 1.56
N ASN A 54 -2.47 9.50 1.51
CA ASN A 54 -3.32 10.68 1.73
C ASN A 54 -2.89 11.90 0.88
N GLY A 55 -2.47 11.64 -0.36
CA GLY A 55 -1.97 12.65 -1.30
C GLY A 55 -0.50 13.06 -1.11
N LYS A 56 0.18 12.56 -0.07
CA LYS A 56 1.61 12.84 0.18
C LYS A 56 2.49 11.74 -0.40
N PRO A 57 3.53 12.05 -1.19
CA PRO A 57 4.45 11.05 -1.70
C PRO A 57 5.23 10.40 -0.56
N VAL A 58 5.27 9.08 -0.58
CA VAL A 58 6.05 8.24 0.33
C VAL A 58 6.93 7.34 -0.52
N ASP A 59 8.23 7.31 -0.24
CA ASP A 59 9.15 6.36 -0.89
C ASP A 59 9.27 5.05 -0.10
N SER A 60 8.68 4.98 1.10
CA SER A 60 8.71 3.80 1.96
C SER A 60 7.62 2.80 1.58
N LEU A 61 8.01 1.53 1.43
CA LEU A 61 7.10 0.38 1.31
C LEU A 61 6.65 -0.15 2.67
N THR A 62 6.85 0.63 3.73
CA THR A 62 6.43 0.32 5.10
C THR A 62 5.46 1.39 5.56
N LEU A 63 4.30 0.96 6.05
CA LEU A 63 3.30 1.83 6.68
C LEU A 63 3.37 1.64 8.18
N GLN A 64 3.22 2.73 8.93
CA GLN A 64 2.97 2.60 10.35
C GLN A 64 1.51 2.24 10.60
N TYR A 65 1.28 1.45 11.66
CA TYR A 65 -0.04 1.15 12.18
C TYR A 65 -0.77 2.44 12.49
N ASN A 66 -0.08 3.47 13.00
CA ASN A 66 -0.73 4.74 13.32
C ASN A 66 -1.28 5.48 12.07
N ASP A 67 -0.58 5.38 10.92
CA ASP A 67 -1.05 5.92 9.63
C ASP A 67 -2.26 5.15 9.10
N ILE A 68 -2.23 3.82 9.26
CA ILE A 68 -3.33 2.94 8.84
C ILE A 68 -4.54 3.14 9.78
N ALA A 69 -4.34 3.08 11.09
CA ALA A 69 -5.35 3.25 12.14
C ALA A 69 -6.00 4.63 12.11
N SER A 70 -5.30 5.64 11.61
CA SER A 70 -5.88 6.96 11.32
C SER A 70 -6.90 6.93 10.17
N GLY A 71 -6.87 5.89 9.33
CA GLY A 71 -7.64 5.76 8.11
C GLY A 71 -7.02 6.56 6.97
N GLY A 72 -7.31 6.18 5.72
CA GLY A 72 -6.75 6.91 4.59
C GLY A 72 -6.83 6.20 3.25
N THR A 73 -6.21 6.83 2.25
CA THR A 73 -6.06 6.26 0.91
C THR A 73 -4.60 6.22 0.51
N LEU A 74 -4.15 5.07 0.05
CA LEU A 74 -2.81 4.80 -0.42
C LEU A 74 -2.85 4.46 -1.90
N ILE A 75 -2.18 5.26 -2.72
CA ILE A 75 -2.18 5.13 -4.18
C ILE A 75 -0.79 4.72 -4.65
N PHE A 76 -0.69 3.55 -5.25
CA PHE A 76 0.51 3.03 -5.88
C PHE A 76 0.51 3.35 -7.36
N TYR A 77 1.58 3.95 -7.85
CA TYR A 77 1.81 4.10 -9.29
C TYR A 77 2.70 2.96 -9.75
N LEU A 78 2.16 2.10 -10.60
CA LEU A 78 2.88 0.99 -11.18
C LEU A 78 3.46 1.41 -12.55
N GLY A 79 4.57 0.77 -12.93
CA GLY A 79 5.26 0.99 -14.18
C GLY A 79 5.88 -0.28 -14.72
N ALA A 80 6.23 -0.26 -16.01
CA ALA A 80 6.80 -1.40 -16.72
C ALA A 80 8.25 -1.71 -16.34
N LYS A 81 8.96 -0.76 -15.72
CA LYS A 81 10.39 -0.87 -15.41
C LYS A 81 10.59 -0.93 -13.90
N PRO A 82 11.47 -1.79 -13.38
CA PRO A 82 11.88 -1.72 -11.98
C PRO A 82 12.52 -0.35 -11.69
N LYS A 83 12.15 0.26 -10.57
CA LYS A 83 12.91 1.39 -10.02
C LYS A 83 14.25 0.80 -9.52
N LYS A 84 15.36 1.42 -9.92
CA LYS A 84 16.72 0.97 -9.60
C LYS A 84 17.14 1.44 -8.21
#